data_AF-A0A7K2X5J9-F1
#
_entry.id   AF-A0A7K2X5J9-F1
#
_cell.length_a   1.000
_cell.length_b   1.000
_cell.length_c   1.000
_cell.angle_alpha   90.00
_cell.angle_beta   90.00
_cell.angle_gamma   90.00
#
_symmetry.space_group_name_H-M   'P 1'
#
loop_
_entity.id
_entity.type
_entity.pdbx_description
1 polymer ?
#
loop_
_entity_poly.entity_id
_entity_poly.type
_entity_poly.pdbx_seq_one_letter_code
_entity_poly.pdbx_strand_id
1 'polypeptide(L)'
;MTQILAGEPADRVLGRRWTVRLDSAGRGSTAVRVSCSRPSCAEQRLPSATTGRAAAIAHLKAHLKVAPAPRIDAYCACKSDNCRAHPQSSGPHREPVRPWRCGGAVVLAVFGDREGRWWQAMECCSRCAAAMPGAKIIATTPATPEPAGDLPGLPDRLPASPAGTGQFSDRPTATPGRHQVPEPRTVLARRRPWAGKIARRFIPHDLRPTALRDELVELGNLFRAYQQRDQPDLELLAGLQERKARAFTAWADATGEDTLRQEGRRAEQAAQAVRLQHRQRTGGTLSSEGPPVPRLLTTPAQWEHARTVLAYAADHAPLPGPEAQLLVLMLTLRTAHTGTGNLVGQDLTGLGLADPQDLVERLAACGWLTLSGSVADLLASRPDNPTAITVPSLVPREEGMYPFTFSKKLRPKLSSWAQKVVSDRKLRKAKDGAATRLLALTLAAWTDHQGCIGSDGQGIALCDLVIGVPVDSGTLRRAIDHLTATGWLAEADLTPTGLTGRVSEHALPFTCPRSP
;
A
#
# COMPACT_ATOMS: atom_id res chain seq x y z
N MET A 1 17.13 -23.54 -48.18
CA MET A 1 17.60 -22.96 -46.89
C MET A 1 16.37 -22.61 -46.07
N THR A 2 15.97 -23.54 -45.22
CA THR A 2 14.74 -23.51 -44.42
C THR A 2 15.12 -22.91 -43.06
N GLN A 3 14.67 -21.69 -42.75
CA GLN A 3 14.83 -21.12 -41.42
C GLN A 3 13.81 -21.76 -40.48
N ILE A 4 14.32 -22.43 -39.47
CA ILE A 4 13.57 -23.05 -38.37
C ILE A 4 12.99 -21.92 -37.52
N LEU A 5 11.66 -21.80 -37.52
CA LEU A 5 10.92 -21.02 -36.52
C LEU A 5 11.14 -21.68 -35.16
N ALA A 6 11.85 -20.98 -34.27
CA ALA A 6 11.98 -21.35 -32.87
C ALA A 6 10.57 -21.36 -32.23
N GLY A 7 10.21 -22.50 -31.66
CA GLY A 7 8.86 -22.85 -31.24
C GLY A 7 8.19 -21.87 -30.28
N GLU A 8 6.89 -21.70 -30.49
CA GLU A 8 5.97 -21.05 -29.55
C GLU A 8 6.08 -21.69 -28.15
N PRO A 9 6.15 -20.90 -27.06
CA PRO A 9 6.12 -21.47 -25.73
C PRO A 9 4.75 -22.07 -25.45
N ALA A 10 4.74 -23.37 -25.14
CA ALA A 10 3.60 -24.20 -24.79
C ALA A 10 2.52 -23.47 -23.97
N ASP A 11 1.27 -23.77 -24.32
CA ASP A 11 0.02 -23.22 -23.80
C ASP A 11 -0.13 -23.43 -22.29
N ARG A 12 0.44 -22.51 -21.50
CA ARG A 12 0.48 -22.59 -20.03
C ARG A 12 -0.76 -21.93 -19.41
N VAL A 13 -1.42 -22.65 -18.50
CA VAL A 13 -2.73 -22.26 -17.95
C VAL A 13 -2.61 -21.39 -16.68
N LEU A 14 -3.54 -20.47 -16.46
CA LEU A 14 -3.58 -19.67 -15.23
C LEU A 14 -3.82 -20.55 -13.99
N GLY A 15 -3.11 -20.28 -12.89
CA GLY A 15 -3.25 -21.01 -11.63
C GLY A 15 -4.68 -21.00 -11.07
N ARG A 16 -5.11 -22.12 -10.48
CA ARG A 16 -6.46 -22.27 -9.90
C ARG A 16 -6.61 -21.45 -8.61
N ARG A 17 -7.85 -21.03 -8.34
CA ARG A 17 -8.24 -20.34 -7.10
C ARG A 17 -9.59 -20.84 -6.61
N TRP A 18 -9.67 -21.23 -5.34
CA TRP A 18 -10.91 -21.58 -4.64
C TRP A 18 -11.08 -20.68 -3.44
N THR A 19 -12.20 -19.97 -3.34
CA THR A 19 -12.54 -19.14 -2.19
C THR A 19 -13.81 -19.68 -1.56
N VAL A 20 -13.76 -19.97 -0.26
CA VAL A 20 -14.93 -20.38 0.52
C VAL A 20 -15.25 -19.26 1.50
N ARG A 21 -16.48 -18.75 1.47
CA ARG A 21 -16.95 -17.62 2.28
C ARG A 21 -18.00 -18.07 3.28
N LEU A 22 -18.06 -17.35 4.40
CA LEU A 22 -19.05 -17.51 5.45
C LEU A 22 -19.79 -16.17 5.61
N ASP A 23 -21.03 -16.11 5.16
CA ASP A 23 -21.88 -14.91 5.19
C ASP A 23 -23.07 -15.13 6.13
N SER A 24 -23.65 -14.07 6.69
CA SER A 24 -24.88 -14.17 7.51
C SER A 24 -26.07 -14.58 6.63
N ALA A 25 -26.88 -15.55 7.07
CA ALA A 25 -28.02 -16.02 6.28
C ALA A 25 -29.26 -15.10 6.34
N GLY A 26 -29.28 -14.10 7.22
CA GLY A 26 -30.34 -13.10 7.35
C GLY A 26 -30.12 -12.13 8.52
N ARG A 27 -30.81 -10.98 8.53
CA ARG A 27 -30.72 -9.98 9.60
C ARG A 27 -31.34 -10.54 10.89
N GLY A 28 -30.56 -10.63 11.96
CA GLY A 28 -31.01 -11.12 13.27
C GLY A 28 -31.01 -12.64 13.45
N SER A 29 -30.51 -13.41 12.48
CA SER A 29 -30.39 -14.88 12.59
C SER A 29 -28.95 -15.30 12.94
N THR A 30 -28.80 -16.34 13.76
CA THR A 30 -27.50 -17.01 13.99
C THR A 30 -27.09 -17.89 12.83
N ALA A 31 -27.99 -18.15 11.88
CA ALA A 31 -27.74 -18.96 10.72
C ALA A 31 -26.75 -18.27 9.77
N VAL A 32 -25.89 -19.07 9.18
CA VAL A 32 -24.82 -18.66 8.27
C VAL A 32 -24.89 -19.43 6.98
N ARG A 33 -24.40 -18.81 5.91
CA ARG A 33 -24.32 -19.38 4.57
C ARG A 33 -22.85 -19.61 4.23
N VAL A 34 -22.52 -20.81 3.81
CA VAL A 34 -21.22 -21.16 3.22
C VAL A 34 -21.36 -21.20 1.71
N SER A 35 -20.58 -20.37 1.02
CA SER A 35 -20.54 -20.30 -0.46
C SER A 35 -19.11 -20.54 -0.96
N CYS A 36 -18.98 -21.11 -2.16
CA CYS A 36 -17.70 -21.36 -2.81
C CYS A 36 -17.64 -20.65 -4.16
N SER A 37 -16.46 -20.15 -4.54
CA SER A 37 -16.24 -19.47 -5.82
C SER A 37 -16.32 -20.40 -7.04
N ARG A 38 -16.52 -21.71 -6.83
CA ARG A 38 -16.65 -22.69 -7.91
C ARG A 38 -18.14 -23.01 -8.11
N PRO A 39 -18.70 -22.82 -9.32
CA PRO A 39 -20.14 -22.97 -9.56
C PRO A 39 -20.65 -24.40 -9.38
N SER A 40 -19.77 -25.41 -9.42
CA SER A 40 -20.11 -26.81 -9.17
C SER A 40 -20.37 -27.13 -7.68
N CYS A 41 -20.12 -26.19 -6.78
CA CYS A 41 -20.28 -26.39 -5.34
C CYS A 41 -21.61 -25.79 -4.88
N ALA A 42 -22.48 -26.60 -4.30
CA ALA A 42 -23.74 -26.13 -3.75
C ALA A 42 -23.52 -25.28 -2.49
N GLU A 43 -24.29 -24.20 -2.37
CA GLU A 43 -24.34 -23.39 -1.15
C GLU A 43 -24.95 -24.18 0.01
N GLN A 44 -24.43 -23.98 1.22
CA GLN A 44 -24.92 -24.64 2.44
C GLN A 44 -25.40 -23.59 3.45
N ARG A 45 -26.60 -23.80 4.02
CA ARG A 45 -27.09 -23.01 5.16
C ARG A 45 -26.91 -23.82 6.44
N LEU A 46 -26.32 -23.20 7.45
CA LEU A 46 -25.96 -23.84 8.71
C LEU A 46 -26.45 -22.99 9.89
N PRO A 47 -26.78 -23.60 11.04
CA PRO A 47 -27.49 -22.92 12.12
C PRO A 47 -26.64 -21.95 12.95
N SER A 48 -25.31 -22.05 12.86
CA SER A 48 -24.38 -21.23 13.64
C SER A 48 -23.09 -20.93 12.89
N ALA A 49 -22.43 -19.82 13.26
CA ALA A 49 -21.11 -19.47 12.73
C ALA A 49 -20.03 -20.52 13.02
N THR A 50 -20.10 -21.21 14.16
CA THR A 50 -19.13 -22.26 14.51
C THR A 50 -19.26 -23.48 13.59
N THR A 51 -20.50 -23.96 13.38
CA THR A 51 -20.78 -25.03 12.42
C THR A 51 -20.42 -24.60 10.99
N GLY A 52 -20.70 -23.34 10.64
CA GLY A 52 -20.32 -22.75 9.36
C GLY A 52 -18.83 -22.73 9.09
N ARG A 53 -18.01 -22.29 10.06
CA ARG A 53 -16.55 -22.31 9.96
C ARG A 53 -16.01 -23.73 9.77
N ALA A 54 -16.52 -24.70 10.53
CA ALA A 54 -16.12 -26.09 10.41
C ALA A 54 -16.44 -26.66 9.02
N ALA A 55 -17.65 -26.40 8.51
CA ALA A 55 -18.08 -26.81 7.17
C ALA A 55 -17.25 -26.14 6.06
N ALA A 56 -16.96 -24.84 6.17
CA ALA A 56 -16.13 -24.13 5.20
C ALA A 56 -14.70 -24.68 5.12
N ILE A 57 -14.09 -24.99 6.26
CA ILE A 57 -12.76 -25.62 6.32
C ILE A 57 -12.80 -27.04 5.74
N ALA A 58 -13.82 -27.84 6.10
CA ALA A 58 -13.99 -29.18 5.55
C ALA A 58 -14.19 -29.15 4.02
N HIS A 59 -14.96 -28.18 3.52
CA HIS A 59 -15.19 -27.98 2.09
C HIS A 59 -13.90 -27.59 1.35
N LEU A 60 -13.10 -26.67 1.91
CA LEU A 60 -11.80 -26.32 1.33
C LEU A 60 -10.84 -27.52 1.32
N LYS A 61 -10.83 -28.33 2.39
CA LYS A 61 -10.06 -29.58 2.43
C LYS A 61 -10.49 -30.56 1.34
N ALA A 62 -11.77 -30.64 0.99
CA ALA A 62 -12.24 -31.48 -0.10
C ALA A 62 -11.65 -31.03 -1.44
N HIS A 63 -11.59 -29.73 -1.72
CA HIS A 63 -10.90 -29.22 -2.91
C HIS A 63 -9.42 -29.57 -2.94
N LEU A 64 -8.72 -29.45 -1.80
CA LEU A 64 -7.30 -29.80 -1.70
C LEU A 64 -7.05 -31.30 -1.88
N LYS A 65 -7.99 -32.17 -1.48
CA LYS A 65 -7.88 -33.61 -1.72
C LYS A 65 -8.01 -33.96 -3.20
N VAL A 66 -8.92 -33.30 -3.92
CA VAL A 66 -9.12 -33.49 -5.37
C VAL A 66 -7.97 -32.86 -6.17
N ALA A 67 -7.33 -31.82 -5.64
CA ALA A 67 -6.25 -31.09 -6.28
C ALA A 67 -5.08 -30.86 -5.32
N PRO A 68 -4.31 -31.90 -4.97
CA PRO A 68 -3.30 -31.85 -3.92
C PRO A 68 -2.02 -31.12 -4.33
N ALA A 69 -1.76 -30.99 -5.63
CA ALA A 69 -0.54 -30.39 -6.17
C ALA A 69 -0.83 -29.28 -7.20
N PRO A 70 0.09 -28.31 -7.36
CA PRO A 70 0.05 -27.38 -8.47
C PRO A 70 0.18 -28.12 -9.81
N ARG A 71 -0.52 -27.64 -10.84
CA ARG A 71 -0.33 -28.17 -12.20
C ARG A 71 1.02 -27.74 -12.75
N ILE A 72 1.64 -28.62 -13.55
CA ILE A 72 3.03 -28.48 -14.02
C ILE A 72 3.18 -27.33 -15.02
N ASP A 73 2.11 -27.04 -15.74
CA ASP A 73 1.94 -26.00 -16.74
C ASP A 73 1.30 -24.73 -16.17
N ALA A 74 0.97 -24.70 -14.87
CA ALA A 74 0.32 -23.55 -14.26
C ALA A 74 1.26 -22.35 -14.12
N TYR A 75 0.76 -21.16 -14.42
CA TYR A 75 1.33 -19.91 -13.95
C TYR A 75 0.81 -19.56 -12.55
N CYS A 76 1.46 -18.59 -11.91
CA CYS A 76 0.85 -17.93 -10.75
C CYS A 76 -0.57 -17.48 -11.12
N ALA A 77 -1.57 -17.79 -10.30
CA ALA A 77 -2.94 -17.28 -10.48
C ALA A 77 -3.03 -15.74 -10.51
N CYS A 78 -1.93 -15.05 -10.21
CA CYS A 78 -1.79 -13.61 -10.24
C CYS A 78 -1.31 -13.03 -11.58
N LYS A 79 -1.08 -13.85 -12.62
CA LYS A 79 -0.38 -13.50 -13.87
C LYS A 79 -1.21 -12.60 -14.84
N SER A 80 -1.94 -11.64 -14.31
CA SER A 80 -2.57 -10.51 -15.02
C SER A 80 -3.20 -9.54 -14.03
N ASP A 81 -3.61 -10.06 -12.86
CA ASP A 81 -4.07 -9.28 -11.70
C ASP A 81 -2.91 -8.85 -10.81
N ASN A 82 -2.12 -7.89 -11.31
CA ASN A 82 -1.14 -7.05 -10.60
C ASN A 82 -1.02 -7.35 -9.09
N CYS A 83 -0.26 -8.41 -8.75
CA CYS A 83 -0.36 -9.06 -7.45
C CYS A 83 0.03 -8.09 -6.32
N ARG A 84 -0.85 -7.91 -5.32
CA ARG A 84 -0.61 -7.10 -4.12
C ARG A 84 0.63 -7.53 -3.31
N ALA A 85 1.20 -8.69 -3.64
CA ALA A 85 2.27 -9.39 -2.93
C ALA A 85 3.69 -9.04 -3.43
N HIS A 86 3.84 -8.28 -4.52
CA HIS A 86 5.14 -7.84 -5.01
C HIS A 86 5.37 -6.34 -4.75
N PRO A 87 6.23 -5.97 -3.77
CA PRO A 87 6.85 -4.65 -3.78
C PRO A 87 7.82 -4.57 -4.98
N GLN A 88 7.71 -3.51 -5.78
CA GLN A 88 8.70 -3.23 -6.81
C GLN A 88 10.06 -2.99 -6.15
N SER A 89 11.08 -3.71 -6.59
CA SER A 89 12.46 -3.51 -6.11
C SER A 89 12.97 -2.18 -6.66
N SER A 90 13.11 -1.18 -5.79
CA SER A 90 13.71 0.12 -6.10
C SER A 90 15.24 -0.01 -6.11
N GLY A 91 15.83 -0.21 -7.30
CA GLY A 91 17.27 -0.18 -7.53
C GLY A 91 17.62 0.62 -8.79
N PRO A 92 18.79 1.28 -8.85
CA PRO A 92 19.11 2.28 -9.87
C PRO A 92 19.57 1.72 -11.23
N HIS A 93 19.50 0.41 -11.47
CA HIS A 93 19.79 -0.16 -12.80
C HIS A 93 18.49 -0.49 -13.53
N ARG A 94 18.12 0.38 -14.48
CA ARG A 94 17.08 0.16 -15.48
C ARG A 94 17.58 -0.89 -16.49
N GLU A 95 17.31 -2.15 -16.21
CA GLU A 95 17.12 -3.12 -17.28
C GLU A 95 15.69 -3.02 -17.83
N PRO A 96 15.48 -3.28 -19.14
CA PRO A 96 14.17 -3.20 -19.77
C PRO A 96 13.13 -4.07 -19.03
N VAL A 97 11.96 -3.49 -18.78
CA VAL A 97 10.85 -4.07 -18.01
C VAL A 97 10.33 -5.31 -18.73
N ARG A 98 10.75 -6.51 -18.30
CA ARG A 98 10.05 -7.75 -18.67
C ARG A 98 8.76 -7.87 -17.83
N PRO A 99 7.58 -8.21 -18.40
CA PRO A 99 6.28 -8.06 -17.73
C PRO A 99 5.96 -9.01 -16.56
N TRP A 100 6.90 -9.81 -16.04
CA TRP A 100 6.57 -10.86 -15.06
C TRP A 100 7.63 -10.97 -13.96
N ARG A 101 7.29 -10.58 -12.71
CA ARG A 101 8.08 -10.92 -11.51
C ARG A 101 7.38 -11.89 -10.57
N CYS A 102 6.47 -12.72 -11.09
CA CYS A 102 6.23 -14.03 -10.46
C CYS A 102 7.56 -14.79 -10.52
N GLY A 103 8.08 -15.21 -9.37
CA GLY A 103 9.39 -15.87 -9.32
C GLY A 103 9.40 -16.96 -8.27
N GLY A 104 10.17 -18.01 -8.55
CA GLY A 104 10.17 -19.26 -7.79
C GLY A 104 9.11 -20.25 -8.28
N ALA A 105 9.21 -21.48 -7.81
CA ALA A 105 8.29 -22.57 -8.17
C ALA A 105 6.84 -22.19 -7.87
N VAL A 106 5.91 -22.71 -8.68
CA VAL A 106 4.48 -22.59 -8.38
C VAL A 106 4.17 -23.51 -7.18
N VAL A 107 3.41 -22.97 -6.26
CA VAL A 107 3.03 -23.60 -5.00
C VAL A 107 1.52 -23.51 -4.84
N LEU A 108 0.96 -24.48 -4.14
CA LEU A 108 -0.42 -24.45 -3.69
C LEU A 108 -0.42 -23.87 -2.26
N ALA A 109 -0.95 -22.66 -2.12
CA ALA A 109 -0.98 -21.93 -0.85
C ALA A 109 -2.42 -21.76 -0.34
N VAL A 110 -2.58 -21.81 0.98
CA VAL A 110 -3.86 -21.58 1.67
C VAL A 110 -3.74 -20.47 2.68
N PHE A 111 -4.72 -19.57 2.71
CA PHE A 111 -4.81 -18.45 3.64
C PHE A 111 -6.27 -18.11 3.93
N GLY A 112 -6.53 -17.27 4.92
CA GLY A 112 -7.89 -16.85 5.26
C GLY A 112 -7.93 -15.56 6.05
N ASP A 113 -9.13 -15.02 6.23
CA ASP A 113 -9.35 -13.84 7.05
C ASP A 113 -9.05 -14.13 8.53
N ARG A 114 -8.56 -13.12 9.25
CA ARG A 114 -8.34 -13.21 10.71
C ARG A 114 -9.63 -13.40 11.48
N GLU A 115 -10.74 -12.87 10.94
CA GLU A 115 -12.07 -13.01 11.52
C GLU A 115 -12.76 -14.35 11.13
N GLY A 116 -12.10 -15.20 10.33
CA GLY A 116 -12.65 -16.49 9.92
C GLY A 116 -13.89 -16.39 9.04
N ARG A 117 -14.01 -15.30 8.26
CA ARG A 117 -15.12 -15.05 7.33
C ARG A 117 -14.90 -15.64 5.93
N TRP A 118 -13.65 -15.93 5.56
CA TRP A 118 -13.35 -16.63 4.32
C TRP A 118 -11.99 -17.32 4.38
N TRP A 119 -11.82 -18.33 3.52
CA TRP A 119 -10.58 -19.05 3.27
C TRP A 119 -10.37 -19.20 1.77
N GLN A 120 -9.12 -19.18 1.34
CA GLN A 120 -8.74 -19.30 -0.05
C GLN A 120 -7.59 -20.27 -0.21
N ALA A 121 -7.67 -21.10 -1.24
CA ALA A 121 -6.59 -21.93 -1.75
C ALA A 121 -6.25 -21.48 -3.18
N MET A 122 -4.97 -21.28 -3.49
CA MET A 122 -4.56 -20.85 -4.83
C MET A 122 -3.21 -21.42 -5.28
N GLU A 123 -3.08 -21.66 -6.58
CA GLU A 123 -1.79 -21.92 -7.24
C GLU A 123 -1.09 -20.57 -7.49
N CYS A 124 0.02 -20.30 -6.80
CA CYS A 124 0.76 -19.04 -6.92
C CYS A 124 2.26 -19.28 -6.89
N CYS A 125 3.10 -18.32 -7.29
CA CYS A 125 4.55 -18.50 -7.11
C CYS A 125 4.93 -18.44 -5.62
N SER A 126 6.02 -19.10 -5.24
CA SER A 126 6.49 -19.13 -3.84
C SER A 126 6.70 -17.73 -3.23
N ARG A 127 7.09 -16.74 -4.04
CA ARG A 127 7.18 -15.34 -3.62
C ARG A 127 5.82 -14.70 -3.29
N CYS A 128 4.78 -15.02 -4.06
CA CYS A 128 3.42 -14.57 -3.77
C CYS A 128 2.90 -15.20 -2.47
N ALA A 129 3.16 -16.50 -2.27
CA ALA A 129 2.80 -17.18 -1.03
C ALA A 129 3.47 -16.53 0.19
N ALA A 130 4.76 -16.21 0.11
CA ALA A 130 5.51 -15.58 1.21
C ALA A 130 5.01 -14.16 1.57
N ALA A 131 4.45 -13.43 0.61
CA ALA A 131 3.98 -12.07 0.83
C ALA A 131 2.50 -11.97 1.24
N MET A 132 1.78 -13.11 1.33
CA MET A 132 0.41 -13.16 1.84
C MET A 132 0.41 -13.45 3.36
N PRO A 133 -0.09 -12.53 4.21
CA PRO A 133 -0.12 -12.73 5.65
C PRO A 133 -0.92 -13.98 6.04
N GLY A 134 -0.31 -14.88 6.82
CA GLY A 134 -0.96 -16.10 7.27
C GLY A 134 -1.10 -17.21 6.22
N ALA A 135 -0.47 -17.05 5.05
CA ALA A 135 -0.45 -18.11 4.03
C ALA A 135 0.44 -19.27 4.44
N LYS A 136 -0.05 -20.49 4.18
CA LYS A 136 0.68 -21.75 4.34
C LYS A 136 0.82 -22.44 3.00
N ILE A 137 2.04 -22.80 2.63
CA ILE A 137 2.32 -23.61 1.44
C ILE A 137 2.02 -25.07 1.80
N ILE A 138 1.20 -25.72 0.98
CA ILE A 138 0.78 -27.12 1.20
C ILE A 138 1.45 -28.06 0.18
N ALA A 139 1.78 -27.58 -1.01
CA ALA A 139 2.52 -28.35 -2.03
C ALA A 139 3.31 -27.41 -2.96
N THR A 140 4.40 -27.92 -3.55
CA THR A 140 5.27 -27.19 -4.50
C THR A 140 5.48 -28.05 -5.74
N THR A 141 5.49 -27.46 -6.95
CA THR A 141 5.86 -28.20 -8.17
C THR A 141 7.33 -28.63 -8.10
N PRO A 142 7.69 -29.88 -8.43
CA PRO A 142 9.08 -30.26 -8.61
C PRO A 142 9.70 -29.41 -9.73
N ALA A 143 10.89 -28.84 -9.51
CA ALA A 143 11.58 -28.08 -10.54
C ALA A 143 12.01 -29.02 -11.68
N THR A 144 11.59 -28.74 -12.91
CA THR A 144 12.17 -29.35 -14.12
C THR A 144 13.58 -28.77 -14.32
N PRO A 145 14.63 -29.59 -14.51
CA PRO A 145 15.95 -29.07 -14.85
C PRO A 145 15.91 -28.41 -16.23
N GLU A 146 16.31 -27.14 -16.34
CA GLU A 146 16.47 -26.48 -17.64
C GLU A 146 17.62 -27.14 -18.43
N PRO A 147 17.52 -27.24 -19.77
CA PRO A 147 18.61 -27.72 -20.61
C PRO A 147 19.74 -26.69 -20.63
N ALA A 148 20.93 -27.11 -20.23
CA ALA A 148 22.15 -26.31 -20.28
C ALA A 148 22.45 -25.92 -21.73
N GLY A 149 22.45 -24.62 -22.01
CA GLY A 149 22.94 -24.06 -23.27
C GLY A 149 24.46 -24.18 -23.35
N ASP A 150 24.94 -24.75 -24.44
CA ASP A 150 26.34 -24.97 -24.79
C ASP A 150 27.17 -23.68 -24.77
N LEU A 151 28.25 -23.67 -23.98
CA LEU A 151 29.47 -22.93 -24.27
C LEU A 151 30.67 -23.89 -24.10
N PRO A 152 31.58 -23.99 -25.08
CA PRO A 152 32.67 -24.95 -25.06
C PRO A 152 33.91 -24.39 -24.32
N GLY A 153 34.54 -25.22 -23.47
CA GLY A 153 35.95 -25.06 -23.11
C GLY A 153 36.38 -25.33 -21.66
N LEU A 154 36.41 -26.63 -21.26
CA LEU A 154 37.44 -27.34 -20.47
C LEU A 154 37.90 -26.84 -19.06
N PRO A 155 38.46 -27.71 -18.19
CA PRO A 155 37.99 -29.03 -17.78
C PRO A 155 38.02 -29.27 -16.24
N ASP A 156 37.13 -30.18 -15.82
CA ASP A 156 37.34 -31.22 -14.81
C ASP A 156 37.50 -30.89 -13.30
N ARG A 157 36.41 -31.12 -12.55
CA ARG A 157 36.48 -31.91 -11.31
C ARG A 157 35.14 -32.60 -11.00
N LEU A 158 35.16 -33.93 -11.14
CA LEU A 158 34.18 -34.92 -10.66
C LEU A 158 34.10 -34.98 -9.09
N PRO A 159 33.23 -35.79 -8.47
CA PRO A 159 31.81 -35.52 -8.22
C PRO A 159 31.47 -35.57 -6.72
N ALA A 160 30.47 -34.80 -6.27
CA ALA A 160 29.88 -35.00 -4.95
C ALA A 160 28.74 -36.04 -5.05
N SER A 161 28.94 -37.19 -4.41
CA SER A 161 27.92 -38.23 -4.24
C SER A 161 26.79 -37.81 -3.28
N PRO A 162 25.62 -38.46 -3.38
CA PRO A 162 24.34 -37.95 -2.89
C PRO A 162 24.09 -38.24 -1.41
N ALA A 163 23.15 -37.47 -0.85
CA ALA A 163 22.55 -37.70 0.45
C ALA A 163 21.84 -39.06 0.52
N GLY A 164 22.13 -39.82 1.59
CA GLY A 164 21.39 -41.00 2.00
C GLY A 164 21.04 -40.92 3.48
N THR A 165 19.76 -40.70 3.76
CA THR A 165 18.94 -41.31 4.82
C THR A 165 19.56 -41.66 6.17
N GLY A 166 19.00 -41.08 7.24
CA GLY A 166 19.20 -41.56 8.60
C GLY A 166 18.55 -42.92 8.84
N GLN A 167 19.24 -43.76 9.59
CA GLN A 167 18.73 -44.98 10.21
C GLN A 167 19.23 -45.04 11.66
N PHE A 168 18.32 -45.37 12.57
CA PHE A 168 18.55 -45.53 14.02
C PHE A 168 18.86 -47.01 14.33
N SER A 169 19.87 -47.25 15.18
CA SER A 169 19.84 -48.11 16.39
C SER A 169 21.17 -48.83 16.72
N ASP A 170 21.55 -48.69 18.00
CA ASP A 170 22.21 -49.61 18.95
C ASP A 170 23.69 -50.07 18.84
N ARG A 171 24.45 -49.66 19.89
CA ARG A 171 25.64 -50.19 20.63
C ARG A 171 26.23 -51.61 20.30
N PRO A 172 27.40 -52.02 20.87
CA PRO A 172 28.66 -51.32 21.23
C PRO A 172 29.99 -52.15 20.94
N THR A 173 31.15 -51.51 21.15
CA THR A 173 32.50 -52.06 21.52
C THR A 173 33.28 -53.03 20.58
N ALA A 174 34.49 -52.62 20.17
CA ALA A 174 35.80 -53.24 20.51
C ALA A 174 36.97 -52.75 19.61
N THR A 175 38.04 -52.29 20.27
CA THR A 175 39.43 -52.02 19.80
C THR A 175 40.19 -53.33 19.45
N PRO A 176 41.48 -53.35 19.02
CA PRO A 176 42.40 -52.26 18.63
C PRO A 176 43.26 -52.54 17.36
N GLY A 177 43.86 -51.48 16.79
CA GLY A 177 44.93 -51.61 15.79
C GLY A 177 45.81 -50.38 15.79
N ARG A 178 46.95 -50.46 16.50
CA ARG A 178 48.01 -49.45 16.58
C ARG A 178 48.54 -49.13 15.18
N HIS A 179 48.79 -47.86 14.87
CA HIS A 179 50.10 -47.39 14.42
C HIS A 179 50.15 -45.86 14.29
N GLN A 180 51.16 -45.31 14.97
CA GLN A 180 51.91 -44.07 14.69
C GLN A 180 51.23 -42.72 14.95
N VAL A 181 51.66 -42.15 16.08
CA VAL A 181 51.59 -40.74 16.45
C VAL A 181 52.57 -39.94 15.57
N PRO A 182 52.11 -38.82 15.00
CA PRO A 182 52.90 -37.60 14.98
C PRO A 182 52.27 -36.60 15.96
N GLU A 183 53.11 -35.98 16.78
CA GLU A 183 52.74 -34.94 17.73
C GLU A 183 51.83 -33.88 17.09
N PRO A 184 50.68 -33.53 17.71
CA PRO A 184 49.96 -32.35 17.30
C PRO A 184 50.77 -31.15 17.77
N ARG A 185 51.49 -30.51 16.84
CA ARG A 185 51.91 -29.11 16.99
C ARG A 185 50.69 -28.35 17.51
N THR A 186 50.79 -27.91 18.75
CA THR A 186 49.84 -27.02 19.40
C THR A 186 49.94 -25.69 18.67
N VAL A 187 49.23 -25.57 17.55
CA VAL A 187 48.84 -24.26 17.06
C VAL A 187 47.88 -23.75 18.13
N LEU A 188 48.41 -22.91 19.01
CA LEU A 188 47.60 -21.97 19.78
C LEU A 188 46.75 -21.22 18.76
N ALA A 189 45.56 -21.75 18.48
CA ALA A 189 44.46 -20.96 17.97
C ALA A 189 44.18 -19.95 19.09
N ARG A 190 44.90 -18.82 19.05
CA ARG A 190 44.59 -17.63 19.83
C ARG A 190 43.16 -17.28 19.46
N ARG A 191 42.20 -17.83 20.19
CA ARG A 191 40.85 -17.29 20.28
C ARG A 191 41.05 -15.90 20.84
N ARG A 192 41.11 -14.90 19.94
CA ARG A 192 41.22 -13.49 20.32
C ARG A 192 40.10 -13.22 21.32
N PRO A 193 40.40 -12.73 22.53
CA PRO A 193 39.36 -12.44 23.51
C PRO A 193 38.50 -11.30 22.98
N TRP A 194 37.25 -11.58 22.59
CA TRP A 194 36.34 -10.56 22.06
C TRP A 194 36.00 -9.54 23.15
N ALA A 195 36.09 -8.25 22.83
CA ALA A 195 35.80 -7.18 23.79
C ALA A 195 34.29 -7.01 24.05
N GLY A 196 33.44 -7.45 23.13
CA GLY A 196 31.98 -7.40 23.27
C GLY A 196 31.23 -7.63 21.96
N LYS A 197 29.91 -7.40 21.98
CA LYS A 197 29.01 -7.59 20.84
C LYS A 197 28.00 -6.45 20.71
N ILE A 198 27.88 -5.93 19.49
CA ILE A 198 26.84 -4.99 19.07
C ILE A 198 26.09 -5.56 17.86
N ALA A 199 24.76 -5.63 17.95
CA ALA A 199 23.90 -6.32 16.98
C ALA A 199 24.36 -7.77 16.70
N ARG A 200 24.82 -8.08 15.47
CA ARG A 200 25.33 -9.40 15.07
C ARG A 200 26.86 -9.46 14.96
N ARG A 201 27.57 -8.36 15.20
CA ARG A 201 29.03 -8.28 15.02
C ARG A 201 29.78 -8.39 16.34
N PHE A 202 30.92 -9.08 16.28
CA PHE A 202 31.90 -9.14 17.35
C PHE A 202 32.84 -7.95 17.21
N ILE A 203 33.12 -7.28 18.33
CA ILE A 203 34.00 -6.12 18.38
C ILE A 203 35.45 -6.62 18.52
N PRO A 204 36.36 -6.32 17.57
CA PRO A 204 37.76 -6.71 17.66
C PRO A 204 38.41 -6.12 18.91
N HIS A 205 39.21 -6.94 19.62
CA HIS A 205 39.89 -6.51 20.85
C HIS A 205 40.95 -5.44 20.58
N ASP A 206 41.57 -5.52 19.42
CA ASP A 206 42.62 -4.64 18.92
C ASP A 206 42.08 -3.41 18.17
N LEU A 207 40.76 -3.18 18.15
CA LEU A 207 40.17 -2.00 17.53
C LEU A 207 40.70 -0.71 18.20
N ARG A 208 41.30 0.17 17.39
CA ARG A 208 41.74 1.51 17.78
C ARG A 208 40.92 2.56 17.02
N PRO A 209 40.65 3.72 17.64
CA PRO A 209 40.98 4.12 19.00
C PRO A 209 40.25 3.29 20.07
N THR A 210 40.84 3.15 21.26
CA THR A 210 40.21 2.39 22.37
C THR A 210 38.86 2.99 22.79
N ALA A 211 38.74 4.32 22.75
CA ALA A 211 37.47 5.00 22.99
C ALA A 211 36.33 4.54 22.06
N LEU A 212 36.63 4.24 20.79
CA LEU A 212 35.64 3.71 19.85
C LEU A 212 35.20 2.30 20.23
N ARG A 213 36.15 1.45 20.64
CA ARG A 213 35.88 0.10 21.09
C ARG A 213 34.97 0.11 22.32
N ASP A 214 35.25 0.98 23.28
CA ASP A 214 34.48 1.09 24.52
C ASP A 214 33.07 1.63 24.25
N GLU A 215 32.93 2.63 23.36
CA GLU A 215 31.61 3.12 22.88
C GLU A 215 30.79 2.02 22.21
N LEU A 216 31.40 1.17 21.37
CA LEU A 216 30.69 0.05 20.73
C LEU A 216 30.21 -1.00 21.74
N VAL A 217 30.98 -1.25 22.81
CA VAL A 217 30.58 -2.15 23.90
C VAL A 217 29.43 -1.53 24.70
N GLU A 218 29.54 -0.25 25.07
CA GLU A 218 28.51 0.49 25.79
C GLU A 218 27.20 0.54 24.98
N LEU A 219 27.25 0.87 23.69
CA LEU A 219 26.08 0.86 22.81
C LEU A 219 25.43 -0.53 22.75
N GLY A 220 26.23 -1.59 22.69
CA GLY A 220 25.72 -2.97 22.76
C GLY A 220 24.93 -3.22 24.05
N ASN A 221 25.39 -2.69 25.19
CA ASN A 221 24.70 -2.78 26.47
C ASN A 221 23.43 -1.92 26.51
N LEU A 222 23.49 -0.67 26.03
CA LEU A 222 22.35 0.25 26.00
C LEU A 222 21.20 -0.29 25.11
N PHE A 223 21.51 -0.91 23.96
CA PHE A 223 20.49 -1.56 23.14
C PHE A 223 19.87 -2.78 23.84
N ARG A 224 20.65 -3.57 24.58
CA ARG A 224 20.13 -4.70 25.38
C ARG A 224 19.23 -4.20 26.51
N ALA A 225 19.67 -3.19 27.24
CA ALA A 225 18.88 -2.55 28.29
C ALA A 225 17.57 -1.97 27.73
N TYR A 226 17.62 -1.29 26.58
CA TYR A 226 16.44 -0.78 25.90
C TYR A 226 15.45 -1.89 25.52
N GLN A 227 15.94 -3.04 25.02
CA GLN A 227 15.09 -4.20 24.68
C GLN A 227 14.39 -4.84 25.87
N GLN A 228 14.90 -4.64 27.09
CA GLN A 228 14.33 -5.17 28.33
C GLN A 228 13.31 -4.22 28.97
N ARG A 229 13.06 -3.03 28.39
CA ARG A 229 12.09 -2.07 28.94
C ARG A 229 10.67 -2.48 28.60
N ASP A 230 9.77 -2.34 29.59
CA ASP A 230 8.34 -2.64 29.44
C ASP A 230 7.61 -1.63 28.54
N GLN A 231 8.11 -0.39 28.46
CA GLN A 231 7.54 0.66 27.62
C GLN A 231 8.53 1.15 26.56
N PRO A 232 8.10 1.28 25.29
CA PRO A 232 8.97 1.72 24.20
C PRO A 232 9.16 3.25 24.23
N ASP A 233 10.38 3.70 24.50
CA ASP A 233 10.80 5.11 24.43
C ASP A 233 11.45 5.40 23.07
N LEU A 234 10.66 5.98 22.16
CA LEU A 234 11.11 6.21 20.78
C LEU A 234 12.16 7.32 20.67
N GLU A 235 12.17 8.29 21.58
CA GLU A 235 13.17 9.36 21.57
C GLU A 235 14.54 8.80 21.94
N LEU A 236 14.60 8.01 23.02
CA LEU A 236 15.80 7.29 23.42
C LEU A 236 16.27 6.33 22.32
N LEU A 237 15.37 5.59 21.68
CA LEU A 237 15.73 4.67 20.59
C LEU A 237 16.34 5.40 19.40
N ALA A 238 15.82 6.57 19.03
CA ALA A 238 16.39 7.39 17.98
C ALA A 238 17.83 7.84 18.32
N GLY A 239 18.05 8.29 19.56
CA GLY A 239 19.38 8.64 20.04
C GLY A 239 20.37 7.48 19.99
N LEU A 240 19.94 6.27 20.37
CA LEU A 240 20.77 5.07 20.30
C LEU A 240 21.13 4.67 18.86
N GLN A 241 20.19 4.79 17.91
CA GLN A 241 20.46 4.51 16.49
C GLN A 241 21.42 5.52 15.88
N GLU A 242 21.36 6.78 16.30
CA GLU A 242 22.27 7.82 15.82
C GLU A 242 23.70 7.64 16.36
N ARG A 243 23.85 7.35 17.66
CA ARG A 243 25.15 6.97 18.24
C ARG A 243 25.73 5.74 17.53
N LYS A 244 24.90 4.74 17.24
CA LYS A 244 25.30 3.55 16.48
C LYS A 244 25.76 3.90 15.06
N ALA A 245 25.07 4.80 14.36
CA ALA A 245 25.47 5.24 13.03
C ALA A 245 26.87 5.87 13.07
N ARG A 246 27.11 6.80 14.00
CA ARG A 246 28.43 7.43 14.18
C ARG A 246 29.52 6.42 14.52
N ALA A 247 29.27 5.52 15.46
CA ALA A 247 30.23 4.51 15.87
C ALA A 247 30.57 3.52 14.73
N PHE A 248 29.58 3.18 13.89
CA PHE A 248 29.80 2.29 12.75
C PHE A 248 30.54 2.97 11.60
N THR A 249 30.31 4.26 11.37
CA THR A 249 31.10 5.07 10.43
C THR A 249 32.54 5.19 10.92
N ALA A 250 32.77 5.55 12.18
CA ALA A 250 34.11 5.65 12.76
C ALA A 250 34.86 4.30 12.75
N TRP A 251 34.15 3.18 12.97
CA TRP A 251 34.73 1.85 12.85
C TRP A 251 35.09 1.53 11.40
N ALA A 252 34.21 1.85 10.45
CA ALA A 252 34.52 1.68 9.04
C ALA A 252 35.74 2.51 8.59
N ASP A 253 35.91 3.72 9.12
CA ASP A 253 37.06 4.57 8.81
C ASP A 253 38.36 4.01 9.41
N ALA A 254 38.28 3.35 10.56
CA ALA A 254 39.43 2.70 11.20
C ALA A 254 39.83 1.38 10.54
N THR A 255 38.91 0.64 9.91
CA THR A 255 39.18 -0.69 9.32
C THR A 255 39.11 -0.74 7.80
N GLY A 256 38.57 0.29 7.14
CA GLY A 256 38.34 0.31 5.69
C GLY A 256 37.16 -0.57 5.22
N GLU A 257 36.31 -1.07 6.13
CA GLU A 257 35.20 -1.96 5.76
C GLU A 257 33.96 -1.21 5.25
N ASP A 258 33.68 -1.29 3.95
CA ASP A 258 32.48 -0.67 3.35
C ASP A 258 31.16 -1.22 3.88
N THR A 259 31.15 -2.47 4.34
CA THR A 259 29.94 -3.08 4.94
C THR A 259 29.54 -2.37 6.23
N LEU A 260 30.50 -1.88 7.02
CA LEU A 260 30.24 -1.08 8.22
C LEU A 260 29.69 0.31 7.86
N ARG A 261 30.16 0.94 6.77
CA ARG A 261 29.58 2.21 6.26
C ARG A 261 28.11 2.04 5.88
N GLN A 262 27.78 0.94 5.20
CA GLN A 262 26.39 0.63 4.84
C GLN A 262 25.52 0.35 6.08
N GLU A 263 26.07 -0.32 7.10
CA GLU A 263 25.39 -0.52 8.37
C GLU A 263 25.19 0.80 9.15
N GLY A 264 26.17 1.70 9.11
CA GLY A 264 26.06 3.06 9.67
C GLY A 264 24.93 3.86 9.02
N ARG A 265 24.88 3.90 7.68
CA ARG A 265 23.78 4.54 6.93
C ARG A 265 22.41 3.95 7.26
N ARG A 266 22.34 2.62 7.41
CA ARG A 266 21.08 1.96 7.82
C ARG A 266 20.66 2.33 9.25
N ALA A 267 21.61 2.48 10.17
CA ALA A 267 21.33 2.93 11.53
C ALA A 267 20.87 4.40 11.54
N GLU A 268 21.46 5.26 10.71
CA GLU A 268 21.02 6.65 10.55
C GLU A 268 19.59 6.75 9.99
N GLN A 269 19.29 6.00 8.92
CA GLN A 269 17.94 5.90 8.38
C GLN A 269 16.95 5.38 9.43
N ALA A 270 17.35 4.41 10.25
CA ALA A 270 16.53 3.92 11.36
C ALA A 270 16.29 5.02 12.42
N ALA A 271 17.29 5.84 12.75
CA ALA A 271 17.13 6.97 13.66
C ALA A 271 16.11 7.99 13.12
N GLN A 272 16.22 8.33 11.83
CA GLN A 272 15.28 9.24 11.16
C GLN A 272 13.86 8.68 11.13
N ALA A 273 13.70 7.39 10.84
CA ALA A 273 12.40 6.72 10.83
C ALA A 273 11.77 6.67 12.22
N VAL A 274 12.56 6.38 13.26
CA VAL A 274 12.09 6.37 14.66
C VAL A 274 11.69 7.76 15.11
N ARG A 275 12.44 8.81 14.75
CA ARG A 275 12.05 10.22 15.01
C ARG A 275 10.77 10.60 14.29
N LEU A 276 10.61 10.17 13.04
CA LEU A 276 9.38 10.41 12.29
C LEU A 276 8.20 9.72 12.96
N GLN A 277 8.37 8.47 13.41
CA GLN A 277 7.35 7.74 14.15
C GLN A 277 7.05 8.39 15.50
N HIS A 278 8.08 8.86 16.22
CA HIS A 278 7.91 9.60 17.47
C HIS A 278 7.13 10.89 17.20
N ARG A 279 7.51 11.72 16.23
CA ARG A 279 6.75 12.92 15.84
C ARG A 279 5.31 12.62 15.42
N GLN A 280 5.07 11.52 14.72
CA GLN A 280 3.72 11.07 14.34
C GLN A 280 2.89 10.61 15.54
N ARG A 281 3.52 10.07 16.59
CA ARG A 281 2.85 9.59 17.81
C ARG A 281 2.65 10.69 18.85
N THR A 282 3.66 11.54 19.01
CA THR A 282 3.69 12.64 19.98
C THR A 282 3.11 13.93 19.40
N GLY A 283 2.77 13.95 18.09
CA GLY A 283 2.09 15.07 17.46
C GLY A 283 2.87 16.38 17.50
N GLY A 284 4.22 16.32 17.40
CA GLY A 284 5.12 17.48 17.24
C GLY A 284 4.61 18.80 17.83
N THR A 285 4.48 18.87 19.15
CA THR A 285 4.12 20.09 19.87
C THR A 285 5.32 21.04 19.93
N LEU A 286 5.33 22.04 19.05
CA LEU A 286 5.53 23.41 19.52
C LEU A 286 4.12 23.96 19.74
N SER A 287 3.74 24.04 21.01
CA SER A 287 2.56 24.70 21.58
C SER A 287 1.31 24.77 20.68
N SER A 288 0.47 23.76 20.75
CA SER A 288 -0.98 23.95 20.60
C SER A 288 -1.67 23.05 21.62
N GLU A 289 -2.40 23.68 22.54
CA GLU A 289 -2.94 23.12 23.79
C GLU A 289 -4.19 22.27 23.55
N GLY A 290 -4.15 21.34 22.59
CA GLY A 290 -5.31 20.52 22.22
C GLY A 290 -4.95 19.10 21.74
N PRO A 291 -5.85 18.12 21.93
CA PRO A 291 -5.64 16.78 21.38
C PRO A 291 -5.56 16.81 19.85
N PRO A 292 -4.64 16.04 19.23
CA PRO A 292 -4.44 16.08 17.78
C PRO A 292 -5.70 15.65 17.03
N VAL A 293 -6.24 16.53 16.19
CA VAL A 293 -7.45 16.25 15.41
C VAL A 293 -7.16 15.15 14.37
N PRO A 294 -7.91 14.03 14.36
CA PRO A 294 -7.70 12.97 13.38
C PRO A 294 -8.11 13.43 11.98
N ARG A 295 -7.12 13.71 11.13
CA ARG A 295 -7.32 14.10 9.72
C ARG A 295 -7.56 12.88 8.82
N LEU A 296 -8.40 13.04 7.79
CA LEU A 296 -8.66 11.98 6.80
C LEU A 296 -7.47 11.67 5.90
N LEU A 297 -6.75 12.71 5.48
CA LEU A 297 -5.49 12.59 4.76
C LEU A 297 -4.35 13.01 5.69
N THR A 298 -3.38 12.13 5.85
CA THR A 298 -2.43 12.19 6.98
C THR A 298 -1.01 12.57 6.57
N THR A 299 -0.72 12.70 5.28
CA THR A 299 0.64 13.02 4.81
C THR A 299 0.61 14.19 3.82
N PRO A 300 1.63 15.08 3.82
CA PRO A 300 1.70 16.22 2.89
C PRO A 300 1.54 15.81 1.42
N ALA A 301 2.18 14.71 1.02
CA ALA A 301 2.03 14.19 -0.34
C ALA A 301 0.57 13.88 -0.71
N GLN A 302 -0.29 13.43 0.22
CA GLN A 302 -1.71 13.18 -0.09
C GLN A 302 -2.44 14.49 -0.44
N TRP A 303 -2.06 15.59 0.21
CA TRP A 303 -2.64 16.90 -0.03
C TRP A 303 -2.15 17.56 -1.31
N GLU A 304 -0.88 17.37 -1.69
CA GLU A 304 -0.40 17.79 -3.01
C GLU A 304 -1.21 17.12 -4.11
N HIS A 305 -1.40 15.81 -4.01
CA HIS A 305 -2.21 15.08 -4.96
C HIS A 305 -3.68 15.55 -4.98
N ALA A 306 -4.28 15.88 -3.82
CA ALA A 306 -5.62 16.46 -3.77
C ALA A 306 -5.69 17.79 -4.53
N ARG A 307 -4.70 18.68 -4.34
CA ARG A 307 -4.59 19.95 -5.09
C ARG A 307 -4.40 19.73 -6.59
N THR A 308 -3.56 18.78 -6.98
CA THR A 308 -3.37 18.42 -8.41
C THR A 308 -4.68 17.98 -9.05
N VAL A 309 -5.51 17.19 -8.37
CA VAL A 309 -6.82 16.77 -8.92
C VAL A 309 -7.78 17.96 -9.01
N LEU A 310 -7.82 18.82 -8.00
CA LEU A 310 -8.66 20.03 -8.02
C LEU A 310 -8.28 20.95 -9.18
N ALA A 311 -6.99 21.20 -9.38
CA ALA A 311 -6.49 21.99 -10.50
C ALA A 311 -6.82 21.33 -11.85
N TYR A 312 -6.59 20.02 -11.99
CA TYR A 312 -6.96 19.30 -13.20
C TYR A 312 -8.44 19.44 -13.54
N ALA A 313 -9.33 19.30 -12.55
CA ALA A 313 -10.76 19.42 -12.75
C ALA A 313 -11.18 20.85 -13.16
N ALA A 314 -10.51 21.88 -12.63
CA ALA A 314 -10.72 23.27 -13.05
C ALA A 314 -10.29 23.49 -14.51
N ASP A 315 -9.12 22.98 -14.89
CA ASP A 315 -8.54 23.21 -16.22
C ASP A 315 -9.20 22.36 -17.32
N HIS A 316 -9.78 21.21 -16.97
CA HIS A 316 -10.23 20.20 -17.94
C HIS A 316 -11.74 19.91 -17.89
N ALA A 317 -12.53 20.74 -17.19
CA ALA A 317 -13.99 20.66 -17.24
C ALA A 317 -14.49 21.14 -18.61
N PRO A 318 -15.15 20.29 -19.42
CA PRO A 318 -15.57 20.64 -20.78
C PRO A 318 -16.85 21.48 -20.82
N LEU A 319 -17.57 21.56 -19.70
CA LEU A 319 -18.81 22.33 -19.56
C LEU A 319 -18.62 23.39 -18.47
N PRO A 320 -19.19 24.60 -18.64
CA PRO A 320 -19.03 25.67 -17.67
C PRO A 320 -19.86 25.46 -16.41
N GLY A 321 -19.45 26.13 -15.33
CA GLY A 321 -20.21 26.26 -14.10
C GLY A 321 -19.88 25.22 -13.02
N PRO A 322 -20.36 25.47 -11.79
CA PRO A 322 -19.93 24.71 -10.60
C PRO A 322 -20.45 23.27 -10.58
N GLU A 323 -21.61 22.98 -11.17
CA GLU A 323 -22.14 21.62 -11.23
C GLU A 323 -21.28 20.72 -12.13
N ALA A 324 -20.90 21.23 -13.31
CA ALA A 324 -20.01 20.56 -14.24
C ALA A 324 -18.65 20.28 -13.60
N GLN A 325 -18.02 21.30 -12.99
CA GLN A 325 -16.71 21.14 -12.35
C GLN A 325 -16.76 20.18 -11.15
N LEU A 326 -17.83 20.20 -10.36
CA LEU A 326 -18.02 19.24 -9.27
C LEU A 326 -18.15 17.81 -9.79
N LEU A 327 -18.98 17.59 -10.81
CA LEU A 327 -19.14 16.26 -11.40
C LEU A 327 -17.84 15.76 -12.03
N VAL A 328 -17.16 16.61 -12.80
CA VAL A 328 -15.84 16.32 -13.39
C VAL A 328 -14.83 15.93 -12.32
N LEU A 329 -14.71 16.71 -11.25
CA LEU A 329 -13.82 16.40 -10.13
C LEU A 329 -14.10 15.01 -9.54
N MET A 330 -15.36 14.70 -9.30
CA MET A 330 -15.74 13.41 -8.72
C MET A 330 -15.46 12.25 -9.68
N LEU A 331 -15.73 12.41 -10.98
CA LEU A 331 -15.43 11.41 -12.01
C LEU A 331 -13.92 11.21 -12.16
N THR A 332 -13.15 12.30 -12.21
CA THR A 332 -11.68 12.28 -12.23
C THR A 332 -11.14 11.49 -11.03
N LEU A 333 -11.63 11.72 -9.81
CA LEU A 333 -11.21 10.95 -8.63
C LEU A 333 -11.53 9.44 -8.74
N ARG A 334 -12.59 9.08 -9.45
CA ARG A 334 -12.96 7.67 -9.68
C ARG A 334 -12.08 7.00 -10.73
N THR A 335 -11.69 7.73 -11.76
CA THR A 335 -10.99 7.21 -12.93
C THR A 335 -9.48 7.53 -12.95
N ALA A 336 -8.97 8.34 -12.00
CA ALA A 336 -7.62 8.90 -11.97
C ALA A 336 -6.44 7.92 -12.18
N HIS A 337 -6.63 6.62 -11.94
CA HIS A 337 -5.56 5.64 -12.08
C HIS A 337 -5.54 4.92 -13.44
N THR A 338 -6.70 4.62 -14.03
CA THR A 338 -6.79 3.80 -15.26
C THR A 338 -7.54 4.50 -16.39
N GLY A 339 -8.09 5.69 -16.14
CA GLY A 339 -9.08 6.31 -17.00
C GLY A 339 -10.45 5.65 -16.94
N THR A 340 -10.60 4.56 -16.19
CA THR A 340 -11.84 3.80 -16.07
C THR A 340 -12.27 3.69 -14.62
N GLY A 341 -13.57 3.59 -14.38
CA GLY A 341 -14.14 3.54 -13.04
C GLY A 341 -15.57 3.04 -13.05
N ASN A 342 -16.16 2.96 -11.85
CA ASN A 342 -17.54 2.55 -11.66
C ASN A 342 -18.32 3.68 -11.00
N LEU A 343 -19.55 3.89 -11.47
CA LEU A 343 -20.47 4.88 -10.96
C LEU A 343 -21.83 4.22 -10.72
N VAL A 344 -22.54 4.68 -9.68
CA VAL A 344 -23.94 4.33 -9.46
C VAL A 344 -24.82 5.57 -9.43
N GLY A 345 -26.12 5.42 -9.69
CA GLY A 345 -27.07 6.54 -9.65
C GLY A 345 -27.03 7.30 -8.32
N GLN A 346 -26.85 6.59 -7.21
CA GLN A 346 -26.70 7.17 -5.87
C GLN A 346 -25.52 8.13 -5.74
N ASP A 347 -24.43 7.91 -6.50
CA ASP A 347 -23.28 8.80 -6.48
C ASP A 347 -23.64 10.16 -7.09
N LEU A 348 -24.48 10.18 -8.12
CA LEU A 348 -24.97 11.40 -8.77
C LEU A 348 -26.01 12.11 -7.91
N THR A 349 -27.00 11.36 -7.39
CA THR A 349 -28.02 11.93 -6.49
C THR A 349 -27.40 12.54 -5.24
N GLY A 350 -26.33 11.93 -4.71
CA GLY A 350 -25.61 12.43 -3.53
C GLY A 350 -24.92 13.78 -3.73
N LEU A 351 -24.65 14.18 -4.98
CA LEU A 351 -24.04 15.48 -5.29
C LEU A 351 -25.04 16.64 -5.27
N GLY A 352 -26.34 16.36 -5.31
CA GLY A 352 -27.39 17.39 -5.32
C GLY A 352 -27.24 18.38 -6.48
N LEU A 353 -27.02 17.85 -7.69
CA LEU A 353 -27.04 18.59 -8.95
C LEU A 353 -28.49 18.90 -9.33
N ALA A 354 -28.74 20.02 -10.01
CA ALA A 354 -30.09 20.41 -10.43
C ALA A 354 -30.66 19.43 -11.47
N ASP A 355 -29.88 19.10 -12.49
CA ASP A 355 -30.22 18.10 -13.51
C ASP A 355 -29.02 17.17 -13.76
N PRO A 356 -28.87 16.08 -12.98
CA PRO A 356 -27.77 15.15 -13.15
C PRO A 356 -27.86 14.37 -14.47
N GLN A 357 -29.05 14.23 -15.07
CA GLN A 357 -29.23 13.50 -16.31
C GLN A 357 -28.67 14.30 -17.49
N ASP A 358 -29.17 15.54 -17.67
CA ASP A 358 -28.70 16.44 -18.74
C ASP A 358 -27.18 16.65 -18.68
N LEU A 359 -26.63 16.84 -17.47
CA LEU A 359 -25.21 17.09 -17.32
C LEU A 359 -24.36 15.88 -17.74
N VAL A 360 -24.78 14.67 -17.41
CA VAL A 360 -24.09 13.44 -17.83
C VAL A 360 -24.25 13.21 -19.34
N GLU A 361 -25.43 13.47 -19.89
CA GLU A 361 -25.69 13.38 -21.34
C GLU A 361 -24.77 14.33 -22.11
N ARG A 362 -24.62 15.58 -21.65
CA ARG A 362 -23.73 16.58 -22.28
C ARG A 362 -22.25 16.19 -22.19
N LEU A 363 -21.80 15.64 -21.05
CA LEU A 363 -20.43 15.13 -20.90
C LEU A 363 -20.17 13.93 -21.83
N ALA A 364 -21.17 13.07 -22.03
CA ALA A 364 -21.07 11.96 -22.96
C ALA A 364 -21.09 12.42 -24.43
N ALA A 365 -21.97 13.37 -24.77
CA ALA A 365 -22.12 13.91 -26.11
C ALA A 365 -20.86 14.63 -26.60
N CYS A 366 -20.14 15.33 -25.71
CA CYS A 366 -18.87 15.97 -26.05
C CYS A 366 -17.66 15.01 -25.99
N GLY A 367 -17.89 13.71 -25.77
CA GLY A 367 -16.86 12.67 -25.75
C GLY A 367 -15.93 12.71 -24.53
N TRP A 368 -16.22 13.54 -23.52
CA TRP A 368 -15.41 13.61 -22.30
C TRP A 368 -15.64 12.41 -21.39
N LEU A 369 -16.86 11.86 -21.40
CA LEU A 369 -17.27 10.66 -20.67
C LEU A 369 -17.76 9.58 -21.62
N THR A 370 -17.41 8.33 -21.37
CA THR A 370 -17.99 7.16 -22.06
C THR A 370 -18.64 6.24 -21.03
N LEU A 371 -19.84 5.76 -21.33
CA LEU A 371 -20.63 4.90 -20.44
C LEU A 371 -20.82 3.52 -21.08
N SER A 372 -20.77 2.46 -20.27
CA SER A 372 -21.26 1.14 -20.67
C SER A 372 -22.77 1.06 -20.45
N GLY A 373 -23.55 1.70 -21.34
CA GLY A 373 -25.01 1.76 -21.27
C GLY A 373 -25.55 3.17 -21.49
N SER A 374 -26.86 3.35 -21.33
CA SER A 374 -27.50 4.67 -21.41
C SER A 374 -27.34 5.46 -20.11
N VAL A 375 -27.56 6.77 -20.16
CA VAL A 375 -27.57 7.63 -18.95
C VAL A 375 -28.72 7.24 -18.01
N ALA A 376 -29.87 6.83 -18.57
CA ALA A 376 -30.98 6.32 -17.79
C ALA A 376 -30.60 5.04 -17.01
N ASP A 377 -29.86 4.12 -17.64
CA ASP A 377 -29.35 2.91 -16.97
C ASP A 377 -28.40 3.26 -15.82
N LEU A 378 -27.53 4.26 -16.02
CA LEU A 378 -26.66 4.77 -14.97
C LEU A 378 -27.44 5.35 -13.79
N LEU A 379 -28.46 6.16 -14.04
CA LEU A 379 -29.29 6.73 -12.96
C LEU A 379 -30.08 5.66 -12.21
N ALA A 380 -30.51 4.59 -12.89
CA ALA A 380 -31.19 3.45 -12.29
C ALA A 380 -30.24 2.43 -11.61
N SER A 381 -28.93 2.52 -11.87
CA SER A 381 -27.93 1.56 -11.40
C SER A 381 -27.80 1.51 -9.88
N ARG A 382 -27.38 0.34 -9.38
CA ARG A 382 -27.25 0.04 -7.94
C ARG A 382 -25.84 -0.42 -7.61
N PRO A 383 -25.40 -0.37 -6.33
CA PRO A 383 -24.07 -0.83 -5.93
C PRO A 383 -23.73 -2.27 -6.38
N ASP A 384 -24.73 -3.14 -6.48
CA ASP A 384 -24.56 -4.53 -6.90
C ASP A 384 -24.39 -4.68 -8.43
N ASN A 385 -24.79 -3.67 -9.21
CA ASN A 385 -24.63 -3.61 -10.65
C ASN A 385 -24.26 -2.17 -11.09
N PRO A 386 -23.01 -1.75 -10.85
CA PRO A 386 -22.58 -0.40 -11.17
C PRO A 386 -22.33 -0.23 -12.68
N THR A 387 -22.51 0.98 -13.17
CA THR A 387 -22.19 1.32 -14.56
C THR A 387 -20.71 1.62 -14.68
N ALA A 388 -20.05 0.93 -15.62
CA ALA A 388 -18.67 1.22 -15.96
C ALA A 388 -18.59 2.53 -16.77
N ILE A 389 -17.63 3.37 -16.40
CA ILE A 389 -17.37 4.67 -17.00
C ILE A 389 -15.91 4.77 -17.45
N THR A 390 -15.66 5.53 -18.49
CA THR A 390 -14.32 5.85 -18.99
C THR A 390 -14.21 7.34 -19.25
N VAL A 391 -13.12 7.96 -18.79
CA VAL A 391 -12.73 9.32 -19.15
C VAL A 391 -11.52 9.19 -20.09
N PRO A 392 -11.69 9.35 -21.41
CA PRO A 392 -10.65 9.04 -22.39
C PRO A 392 -9.32 9.77 -22.17
N SER A 393 -9.36 11.02 -21.70
CA SER A 393 -8.16 11.82 -21.39
C SER A 393 -7.33 11.28 -20.22
N LEU A 394 -7.93 10.44 -19.37
CA LEU A 394 -7.27 9.79 -18.24
C LEU A 394 -6.84 8.35 -18.55
N VAL A 395 -7.19 7.81 -19.72
CA VAL A 395 -6.75 6.48 -20.16
C VAL A 395 -5.28 6.58 -20.60
N PRO A 396 -4.39 5.70 -20.13
CA PRO A 396 -2.98 5.76 -20.50
C PRO A 396 -2.80 5.56 -22.00
N ARG A 397 -2.16 6.53 -22.68
CA ARG A 397 -1.67 6.36 -24.06
C ARG A 397 -0.29 5.69 -24.05
N GLU A 398 0.13 5.13 -25.20
CA GLU A 398 1.23 4.15 -25.39
C GLU A 398 2.64 4.49 -24.82
N GLU A 399 2.82 5.60 -24.09
CA GLU A 399 4.08 5.99 -23.47
C GLU A 399 4.01 6.16 -21.95
N GLY A 400 2.95 5.66 -21.30
CA GLY A 400 2.89 5.63 -19.83
C GLY A 400 2.94 7.00 -19.15
N MET A 401 2.65 8.09 -19.87
CA MET A 401 2.40 9.41 -19.28
C MET A 401 0.99 9.43 -18.71
N TYR A 402 0.90 9.38 -17.38
CA TYR A 402 -0.36 9.52 -16.65
C TYR A 402 -0.53 10.99 -16.23
N PRO A 403 -1.75 11.56 -16.31
CA PRO A 403 -2.05 12.87 -15.74
C PRO A 403 -1.80 12.92 -14.23
N PHE A 404 -1.84 11.75 -13.58
CA PHE A 404 -1.64 11.59 -12.14
C PHE A 404 -0.67 10.46 -11.81
N THR A 405 0.20 10.69 -10.83
CA THR A 405 1.18 9.71 -10.33
C THR A 405 0.69 8.94 -9.08
N PHE A 406 -0.61 9.03 -8.76
CA PHE A 406 -1.14 8.48 -7.51
C PHE A 406 -1.06 6.94 -7.47
N SER A 407 -0.60 6.39 -6.35
CA SER A 407 -0.65 4.94 -6.14
C SER A 407 -2.10 4.41 -6.05
N LYS A 408 -2.32 3.14 -6.39
CA LYS A 408 -3.63 2.45 -6.22
C LYS A 408 -4.22 2.55 -4.80
N LYS A 409 -3.37 2.71 -3.78
CA LYS A 409 -3.79 2.86 -2.37
C LYS A 409 -4.21 4.30 -2.04
N LEU A 410 -3.71 5.28 -2.77
CA LEU A 410 -3.96 6.70 -2.53
C LEU A 410 -5.30 7.14 -3.13
N ARG A 411 -5.60 6.76 -4.38
CA ARG A 411 -6.85 7.10 -5.07
C ARG A 411 -8.12 6.88 -4.24
N PRO A 412 -8.35 5.73 -3.57
CA PRO A 412 -9.55 5.55 -2.75
C PRO A 412 -9.57 6.46 -1.50
N LYS A 413 -8.41 6.86 -0.97
CA LYS A 413 -8.35 7.84 0.13
C LYS A 413 -8.76 9.23 -0.33
N LEU A 414 -8.24 9.68 -1.48
CA LEU A 414 -8.61 10.98 -2.07
C LEU A 414 -10.09 11.02 -2.42
N SER A 415 -10.59 9.98 -3.11
CA SER A 415 -12.01 9.85 -3.43
C SER A 415 -12.89 9.81 -2.18
N SER A 416 -12.49 9.08 -1.12
CA SER A 416 -13.22 9.06 0.14
C SER A 416 -13.18 10.39 0.88
N TRP A 417 -12.07 11.11 0.84
CA TRP A 417 -11.96 12.45 1.43
C TRP A 417 -12.92 13.41 0.73
N ALA A 418 -12.86 13.50 -0.60
CA ALA A 418 -13.74 14.37 -1.37
C ALA A 418 -15.22 14.01 -1.14
N GLN A 419 -15.56 12.72 -1.17
CA GLN A 419 -16.92 12.25 -0.91
C GLN A 419 -17.41 12.67 0.48
N LYS A 420 -16.56 12.60 1.51
CA LYS A 420 -16.93 13.00 2.88
C LYS A 420 -17.16 14.50 3.00
N VAL A 421 -16.37 15.33 2.31
CA VAL A 421 -16.59 16.78 2.26
C VAL A 421 -17.91 17.10 1.56
N VAL A 422 -18.14 16.60 0.34
CA VAL A 422 -19.36 16.93 -0.44
C VAL A 422 -20.65 16.38 0.19
N SER A 423 -20.54 15.28 0.93
CA SER A 423 -21.66 14.64 1.63
C SER A 423 -21.86 15.14 3.06
N ASP A 424 -21.10 16.15 3.48
CA ASP A 424 -21.26 16.73 4.81
C ASP A 424 -22.72 17.18 5.00
N ARG A 425 -23.31 16.80 6.14
CA ARG A 425 -24.73 17.06 6.41
C ARG A 425 -25.04 18.56 6.46
N LYS A 426 -24.08 19.37 6.87
CA LYS A 426 -24.20 20.83 6.93
C LYS A 426 -24.25 21.45 5.53
N LEU A 427 -23.57 20.86 4.55
CA LEU A 427 -23.51 21.38 3.18
C LEU A 427 -24.68 20.92 2.29
N ARG A 428 -25.34 19.81 2.64
CA ARG A 428 -26.40 19.20 1.82
C ARG A 428 -27.66 20.07 1.62
N LYS A 429 -27.86 21.10 2.43
CA LYS A 429 -29.07 21.97 2.39
C LYS A 429 -28.86 23.29 1.64
N ALA A 430 -27.69 23.51 1.04
CA ALA A 430 -27.38 24.75 0.33
C ALA A 430 -28.20 24.90 -0.96
N LYS A 431 -28.74 26.10 -1.20
CA LYS A 431 -29.44 26.47 -2.45
C LYS A 431 -28.50 26.44 -3.67
N ASP A 432 -27.25 26.90 -3.49
CA ASP A 432 -26.16 26.83 -4.48
C ASP A 432 -25.21 25.67 -4.11
N GLY A 433 -25.76 24.45 -4.10
CA GLY A 433 -25.13 23.29 -3.50
C GLY A 433 -23.79 22.88 -4.11
N ALA A 434 -23.64 22.97 -5.42
CA ALA A 434 -22.38 22.60 -6.08
C ALA A 434 -21.26 23.60 -5.81
N ALA A 435 -21.56 24.91 -5.91
CA ALA A 435 -20.60 25.98 -5.64
C ALA A 435 -20.09 25.93 -4.19
N THR A 436 -21.00 25.74 -3.24
CA THR A 436 -20.68 25.62 -1.81
C THR A 436 -19.78 24.40 -1.54
N ARG A 437 -20.04 23.25 -2.17
CA ARG A 437 -19.25 22.03 -2.02
C ARG A 437 -17.87 22.14 -2.67
N LEU A 438 -17.77 22.75 -3.85
CA LEU A 438 -16.50 23.05 -4.50
C LEU A 438 -15.65 24.00 -3.64
N LEU A 439 -16.27 25.07 -3.13
CA LEU A 439 -15.59 25.98 -2.22
C LEU A 439 -15.09 25.24 -0.98
N ALA A 440 -15.92 24.40 -0.34
CA ALA A 440 -15.48 23.59 0.80
C ALA A 440 -14.29 22.68 0.47
N LEU A 441 -14.29 22.02 -0.69
CA LEU A 441 -13.16 21.17 -1.14
C LEU A 441 -11.88 21.98 -1.37
N THR A 442 -12.00 23.13 -2.03
CA THR A 442 -10.89 24.06 -2.27
C THR A 442 -10.32 24.56 -0.94
N LEU A 443 -11.16 25.10 -0.05
CA LEU A 443 -10.71 25.58 1.26
C LEU A 443 -10.04 24.47 2.08
N ALA A 444 -10.61 23.27 2.10
CA ALA A 444 -10.05 22.13 2.81
C ALA A 444 -8.65 21.73 2.32
N ALA A 445 -8.39 21.84 1.01
CA ALA A 445 -7.08 21.54 0.43
C ALA A 445 -6.03 22.67 0.64
N TRP A 446 -6.49 23.86 1.04
CA TRP A 446 -5.70 25.08 1.19
C TRP A 446 -5.79 25.67 2.61
N THR A 447 -6.02 24.81 3.60
CA THR A 447 -5.94 25.17 5.02
C THR A 447 -4.57 24.82 5.60
N ASP A 448 -4.15 25.51 6.66
CA ASP A 448 -3.02 25.12 7.49
C ASP A 448 -3.39 24.17 8.64
N HIS A 449 -2.37 23.76 9.42
CA HIS A 449 -2.54 22.88 10.56
C HIS A 449 -3.43 23.45 11.69
N GLN A 450 -3.53 24.78 11.84
CA GLN A 450 -4.39 25.45 12.82
C GLN A 450 -5.80 25.73 12.29
N GLY A 451 -6.08 25.37 11.04
CA GLY A 451 -7.37 25.61 10.42
C GLY A 451 -7.49 26.96 9.72
N CYS A 452 -6.41 27.73 9.58
CA CYS A 452 -6.46 29.01 8.86
C CYS A 452 -6.42 28.79 7.34
N ILE A 453 -7.17 29.60 6.60
CA ILE A 453 -7.22 29.57 5.14
C ILE A 453 -5.95 30.22 4.58
N GLY A 454 -5.34 29.57 3.57
CA GLY A 454 -4.09 30.02 2.95
C GLY A 454 -2.83 29.51 3.66
N SER A 455 -1.67 29.79 3.08
CA SER A 455 -0.38 29.61 3.77
C SER A 455 -0.28 30.62 4.91
N ASP A 456 -0.03 30.15 6.13
CA ASP A 456 0.13 30.99 7.33
C ASP A 456 -1.01 31.99 7.56
N GLY A 457 -2.24 31.61 7.21
CA GLY A 457 -3.43 32.45 7.37
C GLY A 457 -3.49 33.67 6.45
N GLN A 458 -2.63 33.80 5.45
CA GLN A 458 -2.64 34.91 4.48
C GLN A 458 -3.87 34.91 3.54
N GLY A 459 -4.74 33.90 3.65
CA GLY A 459 -5.90 33.75 2.78
C GLY A 459 -5.55 33.14 1.42
N ILE A 460 -6.59 32.98 0.60
CA ILE A 460 -6.46 32.52 -0.79
C ILE A 460 -6.82 33.70 -1.69
N ALA A 461 -5.99 33.96 -2.70
CA ALA A 461 -6.23 35.02 -3.66
C ALA A 461 -7.56 34.80 -4.41
N LEU A 462 -8.26 35.89 -4.69
CA LEU A 462 -9.58 35.81 -5.34
C LEU A 462 -9.49 35.15 -6.73
N CYS A 463 -8.41 35.40 -7.47
CA CYS A 463 -8.16 34.78 -8.77
C CYS A 463 -8.10 33.24 -8.67
N ASP A 464 -7.45 32.71 -7.63
CA ASP A 464 -7.28 31.27 -7.44
C ASP A 464 -8.60 30.61 -7.00
N LEU A 465 -9.40 31.34 -6.21
CA LEU A 465 -10.73 30.89 -5.81
C LEU A 465 -11.69 30.77 -6.99
N VAL A 466 -11.66 31.74 -7.91
CA VAL A 466 -12.54 31.73 -9.09
C VAL A 466 -12.14 30.63 -10.07
N ILE A 467 -10.85 30.29 -10.17
CA ILE A 467 -10.39 29.11 -10.93
C ILE A 467 -10.93 27.82 -10.29
N GLY A 468 -10.82 27.69 -8.97
CA GLY A 468 -11.30 26.51 -8.25
C GLY A 468 -12.83 26.40 -8.11
N VAL A 469 -13.55 27.51 -8.25
CA VAL A 469 -15.00 27.62 -8.09
C VAL A 469 -15.55 28.58 -9.17
N PRO A 470 -16.01 28.06 -10.33
CA PRO A 470 -16.30 28.86 -11.51
C PRO A 470 -17.67 29.54 -11.39
N VAL A 471 -17.75 30.58 -10.57
CA VAL A 471 -18.97 31.32 -10.26
C VAL A 471 -18.72 32.83 -10.25
N ASP A 472 -19.78 33.62 -10.42
CA ASP A 472 -19.71 35.06 -10.23
C ASP A 472 -19.48 35.44 -8.75
N SER A 473 -19.07 36.68 -8.51
CA SER A 473 -18.76 37.19 -7.17
C SER A 473 -19.96 37.14 -6.20
N GLY A 474 -21.19 37.30 -6.70
CA GLY A 474 -22.41 37.22 -5.89
C GLY A 474 -22.68 35.79 -5.43
N THR A 475 -22.54 34.82 -6.33
CA THR A 475 -22.67 33.39 -6.00
C THR A 475 -21.53 32.92 -5.08
N LEU A 476 -20.29 33.38 -5.28
CA LEU A 476 -19.17 33.12 -4.37
C LEU A 476 -19.46 33.64 -2.96
N ARG A 477 -19.96 34.88 -2.84
CA ARG A 477 -20.36 35.47 -1.55
C ARG A 477 -21.43 34.63 -0.87
N ARG A 478 -22.49 34.22 -1.57
CA ARG A 478 -23.54 33.34 -1.02
C ARG A 478 -22.99 32.00 -0.55
N ALA A 479 -22.04 31.41 -1.26
CA ALA A 479 -21.40 30.17 -0.86
C ALA A 479 -20.58 30.35 0.45
N ILE A 480 -19.83 31.44 0.56
CA ILE A 480 -19.09 31.80 1.78
C ILE A 480 -20.06 32.02 2.95
N ASP A 481 -21.11 32.82 2.75
CA ASP A 481 -22.12 33.10 3.77
C ASP A 481 -22.79 31.81 4.25
N HIS A 482 -23.05 30.86 3.34
CA HIS A 482 -23.59 29.56 3.70
C HIS A 482 -22.60 28.72 4.51
N LEU A 483 -21.32 28.68 4.13
CA LEU A 483 -20.30 27.97 4.90
C LEU A 483 -20.13 28.58 6.31
N THR A 484 -20.23 29.90 6.44
CA THR A 484 -20.19 30.60 7.74
C THR A 484 -21.45 30.29 8.56
N ALA A 485 -22.65 30.41 7.98
CA ALA A 485 -23.92 30.16 8.66
C ALA A 485 -24.07 28.70 9.14
N THR A 486 -23.45 27.75 8.43
CA THR A 486 -23.45 26.34 8.84
C THR A 486 -22.36 25.99 9.85
N GLY A 487 -21.50 26.95 10.20
CA GLY A 487 -20.35 26.73 11.06
C GLY A 487 -19.36 25.75 10.44
N TRP A 488 -19.16 25.84 9.12
CA TRP A 488 -18.07 25.19 8.39
C TRP A 488 -16.86 26.15 8.32
N LEU A 489 -17.13 27.44 8.11
CA LEU A 489 -16.17 28.54 8.28
C LEU A 489 -16.45 29.35 9.56
N ALA A 490 -15.39 29.93 10.10
CA ALA A 490 -15.37 30.91 11.17
C ALA A 490 -14.51 32.08 10.74
N GLU A 491 -14.87 33.30 11.14
CA GLU A 491 -14.09 34.52 10.89
C GLU A 491 -13.77 34.74 9.39
N ALA A 492 -14.69 34.31 8.51
CA ALA A 492 -14.51 34.46 7.07
C ALA A 492 -14.65 35.93 6.66
N ASP A 493 -13.64 36.46 5.99
CA ASP A 493 -13.66 37.78 5.40
C ASP A 493 -13.23 37.72 3.93
N LEU A 494 -14.11 38.18 3.05
CA LEU A 494 -13.86 38.23 1.60
C LEU A 494 -13.59 39.68 1.22
N THR A 495 -12.30 39.94 1.00
CA THR A 495 -11.74 41.21 0.55
C THR A 495 -11.65 41.26 -0.97
N PRO A 496 -11.36 42.43 -1.59
CA PRO A 496 -11.10 42.50 -3.02
C PRO A 496 -9.91 41.65 -3.50
N THR A 497 -8.96 41.36 -2.62
CA THR A 497 -7.73 40.62 -2.95
C THR A 497 -7.83 39.12 -2.69
N GLY A 498 -8.73 38.69 -1.80
CA GLY A 498 -8.87 37.27 -1.46
C GLY A 498 -9.80 36.99 -0.28
N LEU A 499 -9.89 35.71 0.06
CA LEU A 499 -10.65 35.20 1.20
C LEU A 499 -9.70 34.81 2.34
N THR A 500 -9.89 35.43 3.50
CA THR A 500 -9.25 35.04 4.76
C THR A 500 -10.29 34.40 5.69
N GLY A 501 -9.82 33.70 6.70
CA GLY A 501 -10.67 33.12 7.74
C GLY A 501 -10.15 31.76 8.19
N ARG A 502 -10.99 31.06 8.95
CA ARG A 502 -10.64 29.75 9.53
C ARG A 502 -11.74 28.74 9.29
N VAL A 503 -11.37 27.47 9.20
CA VAL A 503 -12.34 26.38 9.25
C VAL A 503 -12.70 26.10 10.72
N SER A 504 -13.95 25.70 10.95
CA SER A 504 -14.40 25.34 12.30
C SER A 504 -13.84 23.98 12.75
N GLU A 505 -13.95 23.68 14.04
CA GLU A 505 -13.57 22.37 14.60
C GLU A 505 -14.24 21.18 13.92
N HIS A 506 -15.47 21.38 13.42
CA HIS A 506 -16.21 20.38 12.66
C HIS A 506 -15.54 20.08 11.31
N ALA A 507 -15.01 21.10 10.64
CA ALA A 507 -14.41 20.97 9.32
C ALA A 507 -12.92 20.56 9.37
N LEU A 508 -12.25 20.81 10.49
CA LEU A 508 -10.86 20.46 10.75
C LEU A 508 -10.48 19.02 10.29
N PRO A 509 -11.20 17.93 10.60
CA PRO A 509 -10.86 16.58 10.12
C PRO A 509 -10.69 16.44 8.59
N PHE A 510 -11.30 17.34 7.82
CA PHE A 510 -11.26 17.35 6.37
C PHE A 510 -10.14 18.19 5.77
N THR A 511 -9.28 18.83 6.57
CA THR A 511 -8.36 19.85 6.06
C THR A 511 -6.87 19.48 6.08
N CYS A 512 -6.12 20.17 5.23
CA CYS A 512 -4.67 20.01 5.09
C CYS A 512 -3.93 20.48 6.35
N PRO A 513 -3.01 19.68 6.91
CA PRO A 513 -2.09 20.16 7.94
C PRO A 513 -0.85 20.74 7.26
N ARG A 514 -0.97 21.87 6.54
CA ARG A 514 0.25 22.55 6.06
C ARG A 514 1.03 23.00 7.29
N SER A 515 2.29 22.56 7.37
CA SER A 515 3.28 23.24 8.20
C SER A 515 3.70 24.53 7.47
N PRO A 516 4.05 25.59 8.21
CA PRO A 516 4.64 26.81 7.64
C PRO A 516 5.84 26.49 6.73
#